data_AF-A0A1G7ZIX3-F1
#
_entry.id   AF-A0A1G7ZIX3-F1
#
_cell.length_a   1.000
_cell.length_b   1.000
_cell.length_c   1.000
_cell.angle_alpha   90.00
_cell.angle_beta   90.00
_cell.angle_gamma   90.00
#
_symmetry.space_group_name_H-M   'P 1'
#
loop_
_entity.id
_entity.type
_entity.pdbx_description
1 polymer ?
#
loop_
_entity_poly.entity_id
_entity_poly.type
_entity_poly.pdbx_seq_one_letter_code
_entity_poly.pdbx_strand_id
1 'polypeptide(L)'
;MLFGWTAPAYAGDQELIDDYRSVYGTPGIAAAVIDGSSVETIVRGRDGDDNAVAPRTPFRIASLGKSMTATAIVLLTGRFSGDDPVVKVLPEFKVADPRYTKITVRSSS
;
A
#
# COMPACT_ATOMS: atom_id res chain seq x y z
N MET A 1 2.44 -6.57 -39.53
CA MET A 1 2.99 -6.26 -38.19
C MET A 1 2.11 -6.97 -37.16
N LEU A 2 2.60 -8.07 -36.58
CA LEU A 2 1.89 -8.87 -35.57
C LEU A 2 1.93 -8.14 -34.21
N PHE A 3 0.76 -7.80 -33.65
CA PHE A 3 0.62 -7.55 -32.21
C PHE A 3 0.44 -8.91 -31.52
N GLY A 4 1.55 -9.56 -31.18
CA GLY A 4 1.53 -10.74 -30.33
C GLY A 4 1.27 -10.32 -28.88
N TRP A 5 0.01 -10.37 -28.44
CA TRP A 5 -0.31 -10.37 -27.02
C TRP A 5 -0.02 -11.77 -26.48
N THR A 6 1.21 -12.02 -26.06
CA THR A 6 1.51 -13.17 -25.20
C THR A 6 0.82 -12.91 -23.86
N ALA A 7 -0.04 -13.82 -23.43
CA ALA A 7 -0.52 -13.84 -22.06
C ALA A 7 0.69 -13.80 -21.10
N PRO A 8 0.69 -12.98 -20.04
CA PRO A 8 1.78 -12.96 -19.08
C PRO A 8 1.99 -14.35 -18.48
N ALA A 9 3.23 -14.82 -18.52
CA ALA A 9 3.64 -16.09 -17.94
C ALA A 9 3.84 -15.91 -16.43
N TYR A 10 2.79 -15.99 -15.64
CA TYR A 10 2.89 -15.85 -14.18
C TYR A 10 3.33 -17.12 -13.44
N ALA A 11 3.65 -18.19 -14.16
CA ALA A 11 4.07 -19.47 -13.56
C ALA A 11 5.33 -19.34 -12.69
N GLY A 12 6.19 -18.36 -12.95
CA GLY A 12 7.39 -18.07 -12.14
C GLY A 12 7.10 -17.42 -10.79
N ASP A 13 5.91 -16.86 -10.59
CA ASP A 13 5.59 -16.07 -9.39
C ASP A 13 5.31 -16.98 -8.18
N GLN A 14 4.83 -18.20 -8.43
CA GLN A 14 4.57 -19.19 -7.38
C GLN A 14 5.87 -19.65 -6.71
N GLU A 15 6.89 -20.00 -7.51
CA GLU A 15 8.21 -20.42 -7.03
C GLU A 15 8.91 -19.28 -6.28
N LEU A 16 8.86 -18.05 -6.80
CA LEU A 16 9.40 -16.88 -6.13
C LEU A 16 8.78 -16.63 -4.74
N ILE A 17 7.46 -16.82 -4.61
CA ILE A 17 6.76 -16.67 -3.33
C ILE A 17 7.14 -17.77 -2.35
N ASP A 18 7.27 -19.01 -2.83
CA ASP A 18 7.69 -20.13 -1.99
C ASP A 18 9.15 -19.96 -1.52
N ASP A 19 10.05 -19.48 -2.40
CA ASP A 19 11.43 -19.11 -2.06
C ASP A 19 11.50 -17.98 -1.04
N TYR A 20 10.73 -16.91 -1.24
CA TYR A 20 10.66 -15.79 -0.29
C TYR A 20 10.25 -16.27 1.11
N ARG A 21 9.24 -17.15 1.19
CA ARG A 21 8.82 -17.72 2.48
C ARG A 21 9.91 -18.55 3.13
N SER A 22 10.59 -19.37 2.34
CA SER A 22 11.69 -20.23 2.81
C SER A 22 12.84 -19.39 3.37
N VAL A 23 13.30 -18.39 2.62
CA VAL A 23 14.44 -17.54 2.99
C VAL A 23 14.16 -16.69 4.24
N TYR A 24 12.96 -16.13 4.36
CA TYR A 24 12.62 -15.20 5.44
C TYR A 24 11.83 -15.83 6.59
N GLY A 25 11.53 -17.13 6.53
CA GLY A 25 10.74 -17.83 7.53
C GLY A 25 9.32 -17.27 7.66
N THR A 26 8.74 -16.76 6.57
CA THR A 26 7.42 -16.09 6.58
C THR A 26 6.30 -17.12 6.75
N PRO A 27 5.56 -17.13 7.89
CA PRO A 27 4.59 -18.19 8.20
C PRO A 27 3.44 -18.28 7.20
N GLY A 28 2.94 -17.12 6.74
CA GLY A 28 1.92 -17.01 5.72
C GLY A 28 2.07 -15.74 4.90
N ILE A 29 1.72 -15.81 3.61
CA ILE A 29 1.84 -14.70 2.67
C ILE A 29 0.68 -14.72 1.69
N ALA A 30 0.29 -13.53 1.23
CA ALA A 30 -0.59 -13.32 0.10
C ALA A 30 0.11 -12.36 -0.87
N ALA A 31 0.08 -12.68 -2.16
CA ALA A 31 0.57 -11.84 -3.24
C ALA A 31 -0.49 -11.73 -4.32
N ALA A 32 -0.53 -10.58 -4.98
CA ALA A 32 -1.38 -10.36 -6.15
C ALA A 32 -0.56 -9.66 -7.23
N VAL A 33 -0.63 -10.19 -8.46
CA VAL A 33 0.01 -9.60 -9.64
C VAL A 33 -1.10 -9.11 -10.56
N ILE A 34 -1.02 -7.85 -10.97
CA ILE A 34 -2.05 -7.17 -11.75
C ILE A 34 -1.40 -6.63 -13.03
N ASP A 35 -1.92 -7.05 -14.18
CA ASP A 35 -1.54 -6.54 -15.51
C ASP A 35 -2.80 -6.28 -16.34
N GLY A 36 -3.09 -5.00 -16.59
CA GLY A 36 -4.33 -4.59 -17.25
C GLY A 36 -5.57 -5.09 -16.50
N SER A 37 -6.30 -6.03 -17.11
CA SER A 37 -7.47 -6.69 -16.52
C SER A 37 -7.16 -8.04 -15.87
N SER A 38 -5.93 -8.55 -16.01
CA SER A 38 -5.48 -9.81 -15.44
C SER A 38 -5.12 -9.61 -13.98
N VAL A 39 -5.59 -10.51 -13.12
CA VAL A 39 -5.22 -10.58 -11.71
C VAL A 39 -4.92 -12.03 -11.37
N GLU A 40 -3.70 -12.31 -10.93
CA GLU A 40 -3.37 -13.56 -10.25
C GLU A 40 -3.26 -13.30 -8.75
N THR A 41 -3.72 -14.26 -7.95
CA THR A 41 -3.58 -14.23 -6.49
C THR A 41 -2.91 -15.51 -6.02
N ILE A 42 -1.87 -15.34 -5.20
CA ILE A 42 -1.08 -16.42 -4.61
C ILE A 42 -1.22 -16.32 -3.11
N VAL A 43 -1.65 -17.40 -2.47
CA VAL A 43 -1.69 -17.51 -1.01
C VAL A 43 -0.93 -18.74 -0.56
N ARG A 44 -0.23 -18.63 0.57
CA ARG A 44 0.53 -19.73 1.17
C ARG A 44 0.56 -19.62 2.68
N GLY A 45 0.68 -20.76 3.33
CA GLY A 45 0.99 -20.84 4.75
C GLY A 45 -0.19 -20.55 5.67
N ARG A 46 0.11 -20.04 6.87
CA ARG A 46 -0.88 -19.86 7.94
C ARG A 46 -0.81 -18.45 8.53
N ASP A 47 -1.94 -17.94 9.01
CA ASP A 47 -2.05 -16.63 9.65
C ASP A 47 -1.69 -16.66 11.14
N GLY A 48 -1.86 -15.53 11.83
CA GLY A 48 -1.51 -15.39 13.24
C GLY A 48 -2.38 -16.21 14.20
N ASP A 49 -3.53 -16.71 13.72
CA ASP A 49 -4.45 -17.57 14.47
C ASP A 49 -4.31 -19.05 14.05
N ASP A 50 -3.24 -19.37 13.32
CA ASP A 50 -2.96 -20.71 12.82
C ASP A 50 -4.07 -21.23 11.86
N ASN A 51 -4.74 -20.34 11.12
CA ASN A 51 -5.63 -20.72 10.02
C ASN A 51 -4.87 -20.70 8.69
N ALA A 52 -5.31 -21.51 7.72
CA ALA A 52 -4.75 -21.44 6.38
C ALA A 52 -5.01 -20.05 5.76
N VAL A 53 -3.98 -19.42 5.19
CA VAL A 53 -4.16 -18.16 4.48
C VAL A 53 -5.05 -18.40 3.26
N ALA A 54 -6.08 -17.57 3.14
CA ALA A 54 -7.02 -17.56 2.03
C ALA A 54 -7.06 -16.15 1.41
N PRO A 55 -7.63 -15.98 0.19
CA PRO A 55 -7.70 -14.67 -0.47
C PRO A 55 -8.40 -13.56 0.34
N ARG A 56 -9.19 -13.92 1.37
CA ARG A 56 -9.89 -12.99 2.25
C ARG A 56 -9.30 -12.89 3.67
N THR A 57 -8.15 -13.52 3.92
CA THR A 57 -7.46 -13.41 5.21
C THR A 57 -7.04 -11.95 5.44
N PRO A 58 -7.41 -11.33 6.57
CA PRO A 58 -6.99 -9.97 6.87
C PRO A 58 -5.51 -9.91 7.25
N PHE A 59 -4.79 -8.94 6.68
CA PHE A 59 -3.40 -8.64 7.04
C PHE A 59 -3.27 -7.23 7.59
N ARG A 60 -2.35 -7.04 8.55
CA ARG A 60 -1.95 -5.70 8.97
C ARG A 60 -1.04 -5.10 7.90
N ILE A 61 -1.51 -4.05 7.22
CA ILE A 61 -0.79 -3.44 6.09
C ILE A 61 0.22 -2.35 6.49
N ALA A 62 0.31 -2.04 7.79
CA ALA A 62 1.25 -1.06 8.35
C ALA A 62 1.28 0.27 7.57
N SER A 63 2.48 0.74 7.19
CA SER A 63 2.68 2.01 6.49
C SER A 63 1.99 2.12 5.13
N LEU A 64 1.50 1.03 4.52
CA LEU A 64 0.66 1.11 3.33
C LEU A 64 -0.63 1.93 3.57
N GLY A 65 -1.09 2.01 4.83
CA GLY A 65 -2.19 2.89 5.22
C GLY A 65 -1.92 4.37 4.94
N LYS A 66 -0.65 4.81 4.92
CA LYS A 66 -0.29 6.21 4.59
C LYS A 66 -0.72 6.60 3.18
N SER A 67 -0.64 5.69 2.22
CA SER A 67 -1.09 5.93 0.85
C SER A 67 -2.59 6.19 0.82
N MET A 68 -3.37 5.42 1.57
CA MET A 68 -4.83 5.62 1.69
C MET A 68 -5.15 6.98 2.31
N THR A 69 -4.45 7.37 3.40
CA THR A 69 -4.59 8.69 4.01
C THR A 69 -4.21 9.82 3.05
N ALA A 70 -3.10 9.67 2.31
CA ALA A 70 -2.68 10.64 1.32
C ALA A 70 -3.72 10.80 0.20
N THR A 71 -4.30 9.70 -0.30
CA THR A 71 -5.42 9.75 -1.26
C THR A 71 -6.62 10.48 -0.69
N ALA A 72 -7.01 10.19 0.56
CA ALA A 72 -8.12 10.91 1.21
C ALA A 72 -7.86 12.42 1.29
N ILE A 73 -6.63 12.84 1.60
CA ILE A 73 -6.22 14.25 1.61
C ILE A 73 -6.36 14.88 0.21
N VAL A 74 -5.89 14.18 -0.84
CA VAL A 74 -6.01 14.66 -2.22
C VAL A 74 -7.47 14.83 -2.64
N LEU A 75 -8.35 13.89 -2.27
CA LEU A 75 -9.79 14.00 -2.53
C LEU A 75 -10.45 15.21 -1.84
N LEU A 76 -9.82 15.77 -0.81
CA LEU A 76 -10.30 16.95 -0.08
C LEU A 76 -9.75 18.28 -0.62
N THR A 77 -8.95 18.28 -1.70
CA THR A 77 -8.30 19.50 -2.25
C THR A 77 -9.28 20.56 -2.77
N GLY A 78 -10.59 20.28 -2.84
CA GLY A 78 -11.63 21.30 -3.02
C GLY A 78 -11.96 22.11 -1.75
N ARG A 79 -11.43 21.73 -0.58
CA ARG A 79 -11.66 22.39 0.72
C ARG A 79 -10.46 23.18 1.22
N PHE A 80 -9.26 22.79 0.83
CA PHE A 80 -8.00 23.48 1.13
C PHE A 80 -6.97 23.21 0.03
N SER A 81 -5.99 24.10 -0.13
CA SER A 81 -4.86 23.87 -1.03
C SER A 81 -3.83 22.96 -0.37
N GLY A 82 -3.13 22.12 -1.15
CA GLY A 82 -1.97 21.38 -0.65
C GLY A 82 -0.84 22.30 -0.13
N ASP A 83 -0.80 23.54 -0.61
CA ASP A 83 0.17 24.55 -0.20
C ASP A 83 -0.31 25.39 1.00
N ASP A 84 -1.54 25.16 1.49
CA ASP A 84 -2.02 25.81 2.71
C ASP A 84 -1.21 25.33 3.93
N PRO A 85 -0.90 26.22 4.89
CA PRO A 85 -0.36 25.82 6.17
C PRO A 85 -1.32 24.87 6.90
N VAL A 86 -0.80 23.81 7.51
CA VAL A 86 -1.60 22.82 8.25
C VAL A 86 -2.45 23.49 9.33
N VAL A 87 -1.92 24.52 10.00
CA VAL A 87 -2.63 25.29 11.03
C VAL A 87 -3.88 26.03 10.54
N LYS A 88 -4.00 26.28 9.22
CA LYS A 88 -5.21 26.86 8.61
C LYS A 88 -6.32 25.82 8.51
N VAL A 89 -5.95 24.56 8.29
CA VAL A 89 -6.88 23.43 8.10
C VAL A 89 -7.22 22.75 9.43
N LEU A 90 -6.25 22.67 10.34
CA LEU A 90 -6.33 22.06 11.68
C LEU A 90 -5.78 23.05 12.72
N PRO A 91 -6.60 23.97 13.25
CA PRO A 91 -6.16 25.02 14.18
C PRO A 91 -5.52 24.49 15.47
N GLU A 92 -5.87 23.27 15.88
CA GLU A 92 -5.32 22.56 17.04
C GLU A 92 -3.93 21.94 16.77
N PHE A 93 -3.46 21.92 15.52
CA PHE A 93 -2.15 21.38 15.18
C PHE A 93 -1.04 22.18 15.85
N LYS A 94 -0.28 21.51 16.73
CA LYS A 94 0.84 22.08 17.46
C LYS A 94 1.90 21.01 17.68
N VAL A 95 3.16 21.35 17.45
CA VAL A 95 4.31 20.52 17.80
C VAL A 95 5.35 21.35 18.57
N ALA A 96 6.39 20.69 19.11
CA ALA A 96 7.39 21.34 19.95
C ALA A 96 8.20 22.43 19.22
N ASP A 97 8.42 22.27 17.91
CA ASP A 97 9.17 23.24 17.11
C ASP A 97 8.28 24.43 16.72
N PRO A 98 8.63 25.68 17.06
CA PRO A 98 7.82 26.87 16.76
C PRO A 98 7.64 27.13 15.25
N ARG A 99 8.43 26.50 14.39
CA ARG A 99 8.29 26.57 12.93
C ARG A 99 7.07 25.81 12.39
N TYR A 100 6.32 25.10 13.24
CA TYR A 100 5.16 24.30 12.85
C TYR A 100 4.09 25.05 12.06
N THR A 101 3.99 26.36 12.28
CA THR A 101 3.05 27.25 11.57
C THR A 101 3.36 27.38 10.08
N LYS A 102 4.56 26.97 9.63
CA LYS A 102 4.99 26.98 8.23
C LYS A 102 4.84 25.64 7.52
N ILE A 103 4.49 24.57 8.25
CA ILE A 103 4.29 23.25 7.64
C ILE A 103 3.05 23.32 6.75
N THR A 104 3.18 22.97 5.47
CA THR A 104 2.06 22.89 4.52
C THR A 104 1.50 21.48 4.45
N VAL A 105 0.26 21.33 3.97
CA VAL A 105 -0.40 20.02 3.85
C VAL A 105 0.36 19.06 2.94
N ARG A 106 1.02 19.55 1.89
CA ARG A 106 1.83 18.74 0.96
C ARG A 106 3.18 18.32 1.53
N SER A 107 3.77 19.17 2.38
CA SER A 107 5.21 19.39 2.54
C SER A 107 6.13 18.24 2.06
N SER A 108 6.73 18.47 0.90
CA SER A 108 8.13 18.09 0.62
C SER A 108 9.00 19.28 1.04
N SER A 109 10.14 19.01 1.69
CA SER A 109 11.13 20.00 2.15
C SER A 109 11.47 21.08 1.12
#